data_AF-M4QGA3-F1
#
_entry.id   AF-M4QGA3-F1
#
_cell.length_a   1.000
_cell.length_b   1.000
_cell.length_c   1.000
_cell.angle_alpha   90.00
_cell.angle_beta   90.00
_cell.angle_gamma   90.00
#
_symmetry.space_group_name_H-M   'P 1'
#
loop_
_entity.id
_entity.type
_entity.pdbx_description
1 polymer ?
#
loop_
_entity_poly.entity_id
_entity_poly.type
_entity_poly.pdbx_seq_one_letter_code
_entity_poly.pdbx_strand_id
1 'polypeptide(L)'
;SALIVGLGAASTANAQQRSNPLPIEEFLPNLGELQLAGAINNDQYDQISAQYHNMIIGKTSIVSEVDANHIAQQTDSNTALKFYSDSENSLPSSMLFHQILTRQQLNGFKVGQPFIPVDNNGNPITQEDEVLDGRQKKKVRSVTTRIATQKDVEESPYANGIQKDIDDLYDFDHQVTERLTQHGKTIYRNGERILANEESVQYLNKEVQNNIEHIYELAQQQDQHSSDIKTLNKNVEEGLLELSGHLIDQKADLTKDIKALESNVEEGLLELSGHLIDQKADLTKDIKALESNVEEG
;
A
#
# COMPACT_ATOMS: atom_id res chain seq x y z
N SER A 1 -51.34 80.19 -53.11
CA SER A 1 -50.07 79.91 -52.41
C SER A 1 -50.34 79.20 -51.10
N ALA A 2 -50.01 77.92 -51.02
CA ALA A 2 -49.52 77.23 -49.81
C ALA A 2 -49.25 75.78 -50.22
N LEU A 3 -47.99 75.39 -50.08
CA LEU A 3 -47.38 74.13 -50.46
C LEU A 3 -46.89 73.50 -49.16
N ILE A 4 -47.38 72.31 -48.79
CA ILE A 4 -46.74 71.45 -47.79
C ILE A 4 -46.78 70.02 -48.31
N VAL A 5 -45.58 69.43 -48.36
CA VAL A 5 -45.17 68.12 -48.87
C VAL A 5 -44.86 67.21 -47.68
N GLY A 6 -45.03 65.88 -47.87
CA GLY A 6 -44.38 64.83 -47.08
C GLY A 6 -45.26 63.59 -46.95
N LEU A 7 -45.29 62.65 -47.91
CA LEU A 7 -44.41 61.47 -48.08
C LEU A 7 -44.36 60.51 -46.89
N GLY A 8 -44.75 59.25 -47.12
CA GLY A 8 -44.54 58.13 -46.21
C GLY A 8 -45.29 56.87 -46.63
N ALA A 9 -44.79 56.17 -47.66
CA ALA A 9 -45.21 54.81 -47.98
C ALA A 9 -44.63 53.84 -46.92
N ALA A 10 -45.46 52.94 -46.39
CA ALA A 10 -45.02 51.80 -45.59
C ALA A 10 -45.63 50.51 -46.14
N SER A 11 -44.72 49.63 -46.56
CA SER A 11 -44.97 48.31 -47.12
C SER A 11 -45.70 47.37 -46.15
N THR A 12 -46.63 46.60 -46.67
CA THR A 12 -47.26 45.46 -46.01
C THR A 12 -46.30 44.27 -45.97
N ALA A 13 -45.80 43.91 -44.78
CA ALA A 13 -45.10 42.65 -44.53
C ALA A 13 -46.04 41.67 -43.83
N ASN A 14 -46.19 40.50 -44.44
CA ASN A 14 -47.08 39.41 -44.09
C ASN A 14 -46.58 38.68 -42.82
N ALA A 15 -47.28 38.82 -41.69
CA ALA A 15 -47.02 38.07 -40.47
C ALA A 15 -48.02 36.91 -40.34
N GLN A 16 -47.67 35.74 -40.88
CA GLN A 16 -48.34 34.49 -40.55
C GLN A 16 -47.73 33.92 -39.26
N GLN A 17 -48.24 34.39 -38.11
CA GLN A 17 -48.04 33.73 -36.83
C GLN A 17 -48.79 32.39 -36.85
N ARG A 18 -48.04 31.28 -36.88
CA ARG A 18 -48.53 30.00 -36.35
C ARG A 18 -48.67 30.18 -34.84
N SER A 19 -49.90 30.36 -34.38
CA SER A 19 -50.25 30.31 -32.97
C SER A 19 -50.03 28.88 -32.46
N ASN A 20 -48.97 28.65 -31.70
CA ASN A 20 -48.92 27.47 -30.83
C ASN A 20 -50.12 27.57 -29.86
N PRO A 21 -50.94 26.50 -29.70
CA PRO A 21 -51.98 26.50 -28.69
C PRO A 21 -51.33 26.74 -27.33
N LEU A 22 -51.82 27.73 -26.58
CA LEU A 22 -51.40 27.93 -25.20
C LEU A 22 -52.00 26.80 -24.36
N PRO A 23 -51.23 26.15 -23.47
CA PRO A 23 -51.78 25.16 -22.55
C PRO A 23 -52.84 25.82 -21.67
N ILE A 24 -53.96 25.13 -21.47
CA ILE A 24 -55.02 25.59 -20.57
C ILE A 24 -54.66 25.11 -19.17
N GLU A 25 -54.51 26.04 -18.24
CA GLU A 25 -54.28 25.77 -16.83
C GLU A 25 -55.59 25.91 -16.06
N GLU A 26 -56.01 24.84 -15.38
CA GLU A 26 -57.17 24.83 -14.50
C GLU A 26 -56.70 24.67 -13.05
N PHE A 27 -56.87 25.70 -12.23
CA PHE A 27 -56.50 25.64 -10.82
C PHE A 27 -57.44 24.72 -10.05
N LEU A 28 -56.88 23.87 -9.19
CA LEU A 28 -57.69 23.04 -8.30
C LEU A 28 -58.55 23.95 -7.40
N PRO A 29 -59.85 23.66 -7.26
CA PRO A 29 -60.77 24.56 -6.59
C PRO A 29 -60.36 24.75 -5.14
N ASN A 30 -60.30 26.02 -4.71
CA ASN A 30 -60.10 26.35 -3.31
C ASN A 30 -61.30 25.82 -2.52
N LEU A 31 -61.06 25.01 -1.50
CA LEU A 31 -62.11 24.39 -0.69
C LEU A 31 -62.98 25.45 0.04
N GLY A 32 -62.44 26.65 0.29
CA GLY A 32 -63.23 27.78 0.81
C GLY A 32 -64.11 28.47 -0.24
N GLU A 33 -63.77 28.38 -1.53
CA GLU A 33 -64.54 29.03 -2.61
C GLU A 33 -65.72 28.19 -3.11
N LEU A 34 -65.67 26.86 -2.92
CA LEU A 34 -66.77 25.95 -3.24
C LEU A 34 -68.04 26.21 -2.39
N GLN A 35 -67.91 26.91 -1.25
CA GLN A 35 -69.02 27.25 -0.36
C GLN A 35 -69.81 28.51 -0.82
N LEU A 36 -69.26 29.33 -1.73
CA LEU A 36 -69.95 30.51 -2.28
C LEU A 36 -71.16 30.17 -3.16
N ALA A 37 -71.33 28.91 -3.56
CA ALA A 37 -72.49 28.44 -4.32
C ALA A 37 -73.73 28.11 -3.44
N GLY A 38 -73.62 28.18 -2.11
CA GLY A 38 -74.75 27.89 -1.22
C GLY A 38 -74.51 28.40 0.20
N ALA A 39 -75.16 29.52 0.51
CA ALA A 39 -75.23 30.23 1.80
C ALA A 39 -74.89 29.40 3.06
N ILE A 40 -73.86 29.84 3.82
CA ILE A 40 -73.80 29.94 5.29
C ILE A 40 -72.65 30.91 5.62
N ASN A 41 -72.93 32.00 6.34
CA ASN A 41 -71.88 32.86 6.92
C ASN A 41 -71.18 32.09 8.05
N ASN A 42 -70.04 31.46 7.76
CA ASN A 42 -69.14 30.94 8.79
C ASN A 42 -67.70 31.27 8.39
N ASP A 43 -67.30 32.54 8.60
CA ASP A 43 -65.96 33.06 8.29
C ASP A 43 -64.82 32.20 8.89
N GLN A 44 -65.08 31.50 10.00
CA GLN A 44 -64.11 30.58 10.62
C GLN A 44 -63.93 29.29 9.82
N TYR A 45 -65.00 28.72 9.24
CA TYR A 45 -64.92 27.48 8.46
C TYR A 45 -64.23 27.73 7.11
N ASP A 46 -64.52 28.86 6.48
CA ASP A 46 -63.92 29.24 5.20
C ASP A 46 -62.41 29.54 5.34
N GLN A 47 -62.01 30.19 6.44
CA GLN A 47 -60.60 30.41 6.76
C GLN A 47 -59.86 29.10 7.03
N ILE A 48 -60.46 28.20 7.80
CA ILE A 48 -59.87 26.89 8.12
C ILE A 48 -59.78 26.00 6.86
N SER A 49 -60.82 25.98 6.04
CA SER A 49 -60.87 25.24 4.77
C SER A 49 -59.81 25.74 3.78
N ALA A 50 -59.65 27.07 3.64
CA ALA A 50 -58.60 27.66 2.82
C ALA A 50 -57.18 27.36 3.37
N GLN A 51 -57.00 27.34 4.69
CA GLN A 51 -55.71 26.95 5.30
C GLN A 51 -55.36 25.49 4.99
N TYR A 52 -56.31 24.55 5.14
CA TYR A 52 -56.09 23.15 4.80
C TYR A 52 -55.86 22.95 3.29
N HIS A 53 -56.57 23.68 2.44
CA HIS A 53 -56.36 23.66 0.99
C HIS A 53 -54.92 24.07 0.63
N ASN A 54 -54.44 25.21 1.17
CA ASN A 54 -53.09 25.68 0.94
C ASN A 54 -52.02 24.72 1.46
N MET A 55 -52.26 24.04 2.57
CA MET A 55 -51.34 23.03 3.11
C MET A 55 -51.31 21.75 2.26
N ILE A 56 -52.46 21.23 1.85
CA ILE A 56 -52.56 19.92 1.20
C ILE A 56 -52.14 20.04 -0.27
N ILE A 57 -52.74 20.99 -0.98
CA ILE A 57 -52.63 21.11 -2.43
C ILE A 57 -51.81 22.35 -2.81
N GLY A 58 -51.88 23.42 -2.02
CA GLY A 58 -51.23 24.69 -2.35
C GLY A 58 -51.80 25.32 -3.62
N LYS A 59 -51.12 26.35 -4.15
CA LYS A 59 -51.42 26.85 -5.50
C LYS A 59 -50.95 25.78 -6.49
N THR A 60 -51.88 24.96 -6.99
CA THR A 60 -51.61 23.90 -7.97
C THR A 60 -52.63 23.97 -9.10
N SER A 61 -52.14 23.92 -10.34
CA SER A 61 -52.98 23.82 -11.53
C SER A 61 -52.81 22.46 -12.20
N ILE A 62 -53.89 22.03 -12.83
CA ILE A 62 -53.90 20.98 -13.84
C ILE A 62 -53.52 21.64 -15.17
N VAL A 63 -52.47 21.13 -15.80
CA VAL A 63 -52.06 21.50 -17.15
C VAL A 63 -52.48 20.39 -18.09
N SER A 64 -53.42 20.70 -18.98
CA SER A 64 -53.83 19.80 -20.06
C SER A 64 -53.24 20.30 -21.38
N GLU A 65 -52.50 19.44 -22.08
CA GLU A 65 -52.12 19.71 -23.47
C GLU A 65 -53.36 19.51 -24.36
N VAL A 66 -53.90 20.61 -24.89
CA VAL A 66 -54.98 20.57 -25.87
C VAL A 66 -54.37 20.34 -27.25
N ASP A 67 -54.40 19.10 -27.74
CA ASP A 67 -54.15 18.85 -29.16
C ASP A 67 -55.34 19.40 -29.96
N ALA A 68 -55.09 20.45 -30.75
CA ALA A 68 -56.12 21.18 -31.50
C ALA A 68 -56.88 20.31 -32.54
N ASN A 69 -56.43 19.07 -32.79
CA ASN A 69 -57.01 18.17 -33.78
C ASN A 69 -57.77 16.96 -33.22
N HIS A 70 -57.85 16.75 -31.90
CA HIS A 70 -58.59 15.61 -31.32
C HIS A 70 -59.35 15.99 -30.04
N ILE A 71 -60.58 16.52 -30.17
CA ILE A 71 -61.52 16.79 -29.05
C ILE A 71 -62.15 15.48 -28.49
N ALA A 72 -61.55 14.32 -28.74
CA ALA A 72 -62.16 13.06 -28.33
C ALA A 72 -61.09 11.99 -28.09
N GLN A 73 -60.33 12.18 -27.00
CA GLN A 73 -59.89 11.13 -26.08
C GLN A 73 -59.03 11.81 -25.00
N GLN A 74 -59.69 12.44 -24.03
CA GLN A 74 -59.13 12.56 -22.69
C GLN A 74 -58.99 11.12 -22.16
N THR A 75 -57.88 10.46 -22.46
CA THR A 75 -57.43 9.40 -21.56
C THR A 75 -56.96 10.12 -20.30
N ASP A 76 -57.47 9.72 -19.13
CA ASP A 76 -57.20 10.27 -17.78
C ASP A 76 -55.70 10.32 -17.37
N SER A 77 -54.78 10.12 -18.32
CA SER A 77 -53.38 9.80 -18.13
C SER A 77 -52.40 10.90 -18.56
N ASN A 78 -52.86 11.97 -19.23
CA ASN A 78 -51.99 13.07 -19.70
C ASN A 78 -52.13 14.39 -18.92
N THR A 79 -52.72 14.32 -17.72
CA THR A 79 -52.92 15.49 -16.86
C THR A 79 -51.63 15.77 -16.08
N ALA A 80 -50.91 16.85 -16.42
CA ALA A 80 -49.76 17.30 -15.65
C ALA A 80 -50.21 18.19 -14.49
N LEU A 81 -49.52 18.09 -13.35
CA LEU A 81 -49.73 18.96 -12.19
C LEU A 81 -48.62 20.00 -12.15
N LYS A 82 -48.99 21.27 -12.11
CA LYS A 82 -48.06 22.38 -11.97
C LYS A 82 -48.23 22.99 -10.59
N PHE A 83 -47.21 22.82 -9.77
CA PHE A 83 -47.15 23.30 -8.40
C PHE A 83 -46.43 24.64 -8.38
N TYR A 84 -47.03 25.66 -7.75
CA TYR A 84 -46.44 26.98 -7.63
C TYR A 84 -45.91 27.19 -6.21
N SER A 85 -44.82 27.93 -6.10
CA SER A 85 -44.26 28.36 -4.83
C SER A 85 -44.89 29.66 -4.34
N ASP A 86 -44.63 30.00 -3.08
CA ASP A 86 -45.08 31.27 -2.51
C ASP A 86 -44.27 32.48 -3.00
N SER A 87 -43.08 32.27 -3.58
CA SER A 87 -42.16 33.33 -4.00
C SER A 87 -41.17 32.88 -5.08
N GLU A 88 -40.57 33.83 -5.80
CA GLU A 88 -39.54 33.58 -6.82
C GLU A 88 -38.28 32.85 -6.31
N ASN A 89 -38.08 32.76 -4.99
CA ASN A 89 -36.88 32.15 -4.38
C ASN A 89 -37.18 30.87 -3.58
N SER A 90 -38.42 30.40 -3.58
CA SER A 90 -38.83 29.17 -2.88
C SER A 90 -39.29 28.08 -3.84
N LEU A 91 -39.20 26.83 -3.41
CA LEU A 91 -39.83 25.70 -4.08
C LEU A 91 -41.31 25.59 -3.68
N PRO A 92 -42.14 24.91 -4.49
CA PRO A 92 -43.47 24.53 -4.07
C PRO A 92 -43.43 23.71 -2.79
N SER A 93 -44.35 23.97 -1.87
CA SER A 93 -44.29 23.45 -0.50
C SER A 93 -45.53 22.67 -0.06
N SER A 94 -46.45 22.36 -0.98
CA SER A 94 -47.67 21.63 -0.64
C SER A 94 -47.38 20.18 -0.21
N MET A 95 -48.27 19.61 0.61
CA MET A 95 -48.16 18.22 1.03
C MET A 95 -48.18 17.27 -0.16
N LEU A 96 -49.01 17.55 -1.17
CA LEU A 96 -49.10 16.76 -2.40
C LEU A 96 -47.77 16.76 -3.16
N PHE A 97 -47.15 17.94 -3.33
CA PHE A 97 -45.84 18.05 -3.98
C PHE A 97 -44.78 17.22 -3.26
N HIS A 98 -44.65 17.39 -1.94
CA HIS A 98 -43.71 16.63 -1.14
C HIS A 98 -43.99 15.13 -1.15
N GLN A 99 -45.26 14.72 -1.12
CA GLN A 99 -45.63 13.31 -1.14
C GLN A 99 -45.21 12.65 -2.46
N ILE A 100 -45.40 13.32 -3.59
CA ILE A 100 -44.98 12.83 -4.91
C ILE A 100 -43.45 12.75 -4.95
N LEU A 101 -42.76 13.82 -4.56
CA LEU A 101 -41.30 13.87 -4.58
C LEU A 101 -40.68 12.79 -3.69
N THR A 102 -41.15 12.65 -2.45
CA THR A 102 -40.67 11.63 -1.51
C THR A 102 -40.97 10.22 -2.01
N ARG A 103 -42.15 9.97 -2.58
CA ARG A 103 -42.45 8.65 -3.17
C ARG A 103 -41.54 8.33 -4.35
N GLN A 104 -41.23 9.31 -5.18
CA GLN A 104 -40.29 9.18 -6.28
C GLN A 104 -38.88 8.86 -5.75
N GLN A 105 -38.42 9.55 -4.71
CA GLN A 105 -37.12 9.27 -4.09
C GLN A 105 -37.06 7.87 -3.47
N LEU A 106 -38.14 7.41 -2.83
CA LEU A 106 -38.17 6.10 -2.18
C LEU A 106 -38.36 4.96 -3.17
N ASN A 107 -39.37 5.04 -4.03
CA ASN A 107 -39.82 3.92 -4.85
C ASN A 107 -39.43 4.03 -6.32
N GLY A 108 -38.94 5.20 -6.73
CA GLY A 108 -38.71 5.52 -8.12
C GLY A 108 -39.99 5.63 -8.94
N PHE A 109 -39.82 5.55 -10.25
CA PHE A 109 -40.90 5.64 -11.22
C PHE A 109 -40.58 4.82 -12.47
N LYS A 110 -41.60 4.46 -13.23
CA LYS A 110 -41.49 3.72 -14.50
C LYS A 110 -42.08 4.53 -15.65
N VAL A 111 -41.76 4.12 -16.88
CA VAL A 111 -42.29 4.74 -18.11
C VAL A 111 -43.82 4.79 -18.03
N GLY A 112 -44.39 5.94 -18.39
CA GLY A 112 -45.84 6.17 -18.32
C GLY A 112 -46.36 6.63 -16.95
N GLN A 113 -45.54 6.68 -15.90
CA GLN A 113 -45.95 7.23 -14.60
C GLN A 113 -45.67 8.74 -14.52
N PRO A 114 -46.54 9.51 -13.83
CA PRO A 114 -46.26 10.91 -13.54
C PRO A 114 -45.12 11.02 -12.54
N PHE A 115 -44.17 11.91 -12.80
CA PHE A 115 -43.03 12.18 -11.93
C PHE A 115 -42.70 13.67 -11.92
N ILE A 116 -41.94 14.10 -10.92
CA ILE A 116 -41.33 15.44 -10.84
C ILE A 116 -39.96 15.37 -11.51
N PRO A 117 -39.72 16.10 -12.62
CA PRO A 117 -38.41 16.18 -13.24
C PRO A 117 -37.37 16.79 -12.28
N VAL A 118 -36.20 16.17 -12.21
CA VAL A 118 -35.08 16.61 -11.36
C VAL A 118 -33.80 16.74 -12.18
N ASP A 119 -32.89 17.58 -11.71
CA ASP A 119 -31.53 17.67 -12.26
C ASP A 119 -30.66 16.48 -11.81
N ASN A 120 -29.41 16.44 -12.27
CA ASN A 120 -28.45 15.38 -11.91
C ASN A 120 -28.12 15.31 -10.41
N ASN A 121 -28.40 16.37 -9.66
CA ASN A 121 -28.20 16.43 -8.20
C ASN A 121 -29.49 16.08 -7.43
N GLY A 122 -30.58 15.77 -8.13
CA GLY A 122 -31.88 15.45 -7.53
C GLY A 122 -32.74 16.67 -7.16
N ASN A 123 -32.36 17.88 -7.55
CA ASN A 123 -33.18 19.07 -7.29
C ASN A 123 -34.32 19.15 -8.32
N PRO A 124 -35.56 19.47 -7.91
CA PRO A 124 -36.66 19.69 -8.84
C PRO A 124 -36.32 20.75 -9.89
N ILE A 125 -36.57 20.43 -11.16
CA ILE A 125 -36.41 21.40 -12.26
C ILE A 125 -37.54 22.42 -12.13
N THR A 126 -37.17 23.70 -12.03
CA THR A 126 -38.12 24.81 -11.82
C THR A 126 -38.21 25.72 -13.02
N GLN A 127 -39.33 26.41 -13.15
CA GLN A 127 -39.56 27.50 -14.09
C GLN A 127 -40.03 28.76 -13.34
N GLU A 128 -39.71 29.94 -13.85
CA GLU A 128 -40.27 31.20 -13.36
C GLU A 128 -41.62 31.49 -14.04
N ASP A 129 -42.64 31.81 -13.24
CA ASP A 129 -43.99 32.15 -13.70
C ASP A 129 -44.51 33.42 -13.02
N GLU A 130 -45.54 34.04 -13.61
CA GLU A 130 -46.28 35.16 -13.01
C GLU A 130 -47.70 34.72 -12.63
N VAL A 131 -48.05 34.80 -11.34
CA VAL A 131 -49.39 34.51 -10.84
C VAL A 131 -50.06 35.80 -10.38
N LEU A 132 -51.37 35.91 -10.64
CA LEU A 132 -52.21 37.01 -10.13
C LEU A 132 -52.51 36.77 -8.64
N ASP A 133 -52.07 37.69 -7.80
CA ASP A 133 -52.39 37.72 -6.37
C ASP A 133 -53.31 38.93 -6.12
N GLY A 134 -54.61 38.71 -6.24
CA GLY A 134 -55.60 39.79 -6.30
C GLY A 134 -55.45 40.64 -7.57
N ARG A 135 -55.03 41.91 -7.42
CA ARG A 135 -54.82 42.86 -8.54
C ARG A 135 -53.35 43.03 -8.95
N GLN A 136 -52.42 42.40 -8.25
CA GLN A 136 -50.98 42.53 -8.51
C GLN A 136 -50.42 41.24 -9.09
N LYS A 137 -49.50 41.37 -10.06
CA LYS A 137 -48.74 40.24 -10.59
C LYS A 137 -47.56 39.95 -9.66
N LYS A 138 -47.38 38.69 -9.29
CA LYS A 138 -46.29 38.23 -8.45
C LYS A 138 -45.46 37.18 -9.20
N LYS A 139 -44.13 37.35 -9.19
CA LYS A 139 -43.21 36.33 -9.69
C LYS A 139 -43.10 35.18 -8.70
N VAL A 140 -43.20 33.97 -9.20
CA VAL A 140 -43.12 32.72 -8.44
C VAL A 140 -42.31 31.68 -9.20
N ARG A 141 -41.89 30.62 -8.51
CA ARG A 141 -41.36 29.42 -9.17
C ARG A 141 -42.45 28.37 -9.29
N SER A 142 -42.38 27.57 -10.34
CA SER A 142 -43.24 26.42 -10.52
C SER A 142 -42.45 25.16 -10.82
N VAL A 143 -43.05 24.02 -10.50
CA VAL A 143 -42.58 22.69 -10.89
C VAL A 143 -43.75 21.97 -11.54
N THR A 144 -43.54 21.49 -12.76
CA THR A 144 -44.56 20.78 -13.53
C THR A 144 -44.21 19.30 -13.60
N THR A 145 -45.15 18.44 -13.20
CA THR A 145 -44.99 17.00 -13.39
C THR A 145 -45.06 16.64 -14.87
N ARG A 146 -44.43 15.54 -15.23
CA ARG A 146 -44.49 15.01 -16.59
C ARG A 146 -44.68 13.52 -16.55
N ILE A 147 -45.19 12.95 -17.64
CA ILE A 147 -45.21 11.51 -17.84
C ILE A 147 -43.80 11.05 -18.20
N ALA A 148 -43.28 10.09 -17.44
CA ALA A 148 -41.95 9.55 -17.63
C ALA A 148 -41.79 8.87 -18.99
N THR A 149 -40.77 9.28 -19.73
CA THR A 149 -40.32 8.60 -20.96
C THR A 149 -39.24 7.58 -20.64
N GLN A 150 -38.87 6.75 -21.63
CA GLN A 150 -37.76 5.80 -21.48
C GLN A 150 -36.46 6.51 -21.09
N LYS A 151 -36.18 7.66 -21.72
CA LYS A 151 -35.00 8.48 -21.42
C LYS A 151 -34.97 8.95 -19.96
N ASP A 152 -36.13 9.34 -19.41
CA ASP A 152 -36.20 9.81 -18.02
C ASP A 152 -35.92 8.70 -17.01
N VAL A 153 -36.37 7.49 -17.30
CA VAL A 153 -36.10 6.32 -16.44
C VAL A 153 -34.62 5.91 -16.50
N GLU A 154 -33.94 6.15 -17.61
CA GLU A 154 -32.51 5.84 -17.78
C GLU A 154 -31.60 6.91 -17.16
N GLU A 155 -31.98 8.19 -17.25
CA GLU A 155 -31.11 9.31 -16.85
C GLU A 155 -31.42 9.87 -15.46
N SER A 156 -32.65 9.74 -14.96
CA SER A 156 -33.02 10.37 -13.69
C SER A 156 -32.37 9.66 -12.50
N PRO A 157 -31.75 10.41 -11.56
CA PRO A 157 -31.20 9.84 -10.33
C PRO A 157 -32.27 9.17 -9.45
N TYR A 158 -33.54 9.55 -9.61
CA TYR A 158 -34.64 8.99 -8.82
C TYR A 158 -35.44 7.90 -9.54
N ALA A 159 -35.10 7.51 -10.77
CA ALA A 159 -35.88 6.51 -11.50
C ALA A 159 -35.97 5.15 -10.78
N ASN A 160 -34.91 4.77 -10.08
CA ASN A 160 -34.83 3.51 -9.33
C ASN A 160 -35.07 3.69 -7.83
N GLY A 161 -35.39 4.91 -7.38
CA GLY A 161 -35.51 5.25 -5.97
C GLY A 161 -34.27 4.85 -5.17
N ILE A 162 -34.47 4.49 -3.90
CA ILE A 162 -33.40 4.02 -3.01
C ILE A 162 -32.90 2.62 -3.35
N GLN A 163 -33.61 1.87 -4.20
CA GLN A 163 -33.24 0.49 -4.51
C GLN A 163 -31.87 0.42 -5.19
N LYS A 164 -31.57 1.37 -6.09
CA LYS A 164 -30.26 1.44 -6.72
C LYS A 164 -29.13 1.69 -5.71
N ASP A 165 -29.34 2.59 -4.75
CA ASP A 165 -28.34 2.87 -3.72
C ASP A 165 -28.11 1.65 -2.82
N ILE A 166 -29.17 0.89 -2.54
CA ILE A 166 -29.10 -0.37 -1.79
C ILE A 166 -28.31 -1.41 -2.59
N ASP A 167 -28.61 -1.59 -3.88
CA ASP A 167 -27.94 -2.56 -4.74
C ASP A 167 -26.43 -2.22 -4.88
N ASP A 168 -26.10 -0.94 -5.11
CA ASP A 168 -24.71 -0.46 -5.18
C ASP A 168 -23.95 -0.74 -3.86
N LEU A 169 -24.63 -0.58 -2.71
CA LEU A 169 -24.05 -0.88 -1.39
C LEU A 169 -23.84 -2.39 -1.18
N TYR A 170 -24.79 -3.23 -1.61
CA TYR A 170 -24.65 -4.69 -1.55
C TYR A 170 -23.48 -5.18 -2.41
N ASP A 171 -23.33 -4.66 -3.63
CA ASP A 171 -22.22 -5.00 -4.51
C ASP A 171 -20.87 -4.58 -3.90
N PHE A 172 -20.82 -3.40 -3.30
CA PHE A 172 -19.63 -2.92 -2.60
C PHE A 172 -19.28 -3.81 -1.40
N ASP A 173 -20.27 -4.17 -0.57
CA ASP A 173 -20.08 -5.06 0.58
C ASP A 173 -19.59 -6.45 0.17
N HIS A 174 -20.13 -7.00 -0.93
CA HIS A 174 -19.68 -8.27 -1.48
C HIS A 174 -18.19 -8.21 -1.89
N GLN A 175 -17.79 -7.15 -2.60
CA GLN A 175 -16.40 -6.94 -2.98
C GLN A 175 -15.47 -6.76 -1.76
N VAL A 176 -15.92 -6.07 -0.70
CA VAL A 176 -15.17 -5.96 0.55
C VAL A 176 -14.99 -7.33 1.20
N THR A 177 -16.05 -8.12 1.27
CA THR A 177 -16.06 -9.47 1.85
C THR A 177 -15.11 -10.41 1.10
N GLU A 178 -15.10 -10.38 -0.23
CA GLU A 178 -14.16 -11.15 -1.04
C GLU A 178 -12.70 -10.75 -0.77
N ARG A 179 -12.41 -9.45 -0.72
CA ARG A 179 -11.06 -8.94 -0.40
C ARG A 179 -10.61 -9.38 0.99
N LEU A 180 -11.46 -9.25 2.00
CA LEU A 180 -11.18 -9.68 3.37
C LEU A 180 -10.92 -11.19 3.44
N THR A 181 -11.69 -11.99 2.72
CA THR A 181 -11.50 -13.44 2.63
C THR A 181 -10.13 -13.78 2.02
N GLN A 182 -9.74 -13.09 0.94
CA GLN A 182 -8.45 -13.31 0.30
C GLN A 182 -7.27 -12.85 1.17
N HIS A 183 -7.42 -11.74 1.88
CA HIS A 183 -6.44 -11.30 2.88
C HIS A 183 -6.30 -12.33 4.01
N GLY A 184 -7.41 -12.86 4.53
CA GLY A 184 -7.40 -13.92 5.54
C GLY A 184 -6.63 -15.17 5.09
N LYS A 185 -6.85 -15.64 3.87
CA LYS A 185 -6.08 -16.76 3.28
C LYS A 185 -4.59 -16.46 3.19
N THR A 186 -4.23 -15.23 2.84
CA THR A 186 -2.82 -14.81 2.72
C THR A 186 -2.14 -14.73 4.08
N ILE A 187 -2.82 -14.18 5.09
CA ILE A 187 -2.34 -14.14 6.47
C ILE A 187 -2.10 -15.55 6.99
N TYR A 188 -3.05 -16.48 6.75
CA TYR A 188 -2.91 -17.87 7.15
C TYR A 188 -1.65 -18.53 6.56
N ARG A 189 -1.46 -18.43 5.23
CA ARG A 189 -0.26 -18.96 4.55
C ARG A 189 1.03 -18.34 5.05
N ASN A 190 1.03 -17.03 5.33
CA ASN A 190 2.20 -16.38 5.91
C ASN A 190 2.48 -16.89 7.32
N GLY A 191 1.44 -17.16 8.12
CA GLY A 191 1.57 -17.81 9.44
C GLY A 191 2.26 -19.17 9.34
N GLU A 192 1.84 -20.03 8.42
CA GLU A 192 2.48 -21.35 8.19
C GLU A 192 3.97 -21.22 7.81
N ARG A 193 4.30 -20.25 6.96
CA ARG A 193 5.70 -19.99 6.57
C ARG A 193 6.55 -19.47 7.74
N ILE A 194 5.97 -18.65 8.62
CA ILE A 194 6.66 -18.15 9.81
C ILE A 194 6.98 -19.32 10.76
N LEU A 195 6.03 -20.23 10.98
CA LEU A 195 6.26 -21.43 11.80
C LEU A 195 7.38 -22.31 11.22
N ALA A 196 7.35 -22.58 9.92
CA ALA A 196 8.42 -23.36 9.27
C ALA A 196 9.80 -22.69 9.36
N ASN A 197 9.84 -21.35 9.26
CA ASN A 197 11.08 -20.59 9.45
C ASN A 197 11.56 -20.65 10.91
N GLU A 198 10.67 -20.61 11.89
CA GLU A 198 11.01 -20.75 13.31
C GLU A 198 11.67 -22.10 13.57
N GLU A 199 11.09 -23.20 13.08
CA GLU A 199 11.69 -24.54 13.17
C GLU A 199 13.08 -24.60 12.52
N SER A 200 13.24 -23.99 11.35
CA SER A 200 14.52 -23.94 10.63
C SER A 200 15.60 -23.16 11.42
N VAL A 201 15.22 -22.05 12.06
CA VAL A 201 16.12 -21.26 12.92
C VAL A 201 16.52 -22.06 14.15
N GLN A 202 15.60 -22.79 14.78
CA GLN A 202 15.92 -23.64 15.93
C GLN A 202 16.90 -24.75 15.56
N TYR A 203 16.71 -25.39 14.40
CA TYR A 203 17.65 -26.39 13.89
C TYR A 203 19.05 -25.79 13.69
N LEU A 204 19.14 -24.64 13.03
CA LEU A 204 20.42 -23.97 12.78
C LEU A 204 21.12 -23.57 14.08
N ASN A 205 20.38 -23.08 15.08
CA ASN A 205 20.92 -22.75 16.39
C ASN A 205 21.55 -23.96 17.08
N LYS A 206 20.92 -25.14 16.98
CA LYS A 206 21.48 -26.38 17.52
C LYS A 206 22.79 -26.76 16.83
N GLU A 207 22.85 -26.67 15.51
CA GLU A 207 24.07 -26.96 14.75
C GLU A 207 25.21 -25.96 15.06
N VAL A 208 24.88 -24.68 15.22
CA VAL A 208 25.85 -23.66 15.65
C VAL A 208 26.39 -23.98 17.04
N GLN A 209 25.53 -24.38 17.98
CA GLN A 209 25.96 -24.77 19.32
C GLN A 209 26.91 -25.98 19.30
N ASN A 210 26.60 -27.02 18.51
CA ASN A 210 27.49 -28.17 18.33
C ASN A 210 28.85 -27.75 17.75
N ASN A 211 28.86 -26.84 16.77
CA ASN A 211 30.10 -26.34 16.18
C ASN A 211 30.93 -25.54 17.18
N ILE A 212 30.29 -24.76 18.05
CA ILE A 212 30.98 -24.02 19.13
C ILE A 212 31.67 -25.01 20.09
N GLU A 213 31.00 -26.10 20.45
CA GLU A 213 31.57 -27.16 21.30
C GLU A 213 32.80 -27.81 20.65
N HIS A 214 32.69 -28.21 19.38
CA HIS A 214 33.83 -28.76 18.63
C HIS A 214 35.01 -27.78 18.53
N ILE A 215 34.75 -26.48 18.31
CA ILE A 215 35.81 -25.47 18.26
C ILE A 215 36.52 -25.36 19.62
N TYR A 216 35.78 -25.44 20.72
CA TYR A 216 36.35 -25.39 22.07
C TYR A 216 37.25 -26.61 22.35
N GLU A 217 36.81 -27.81 21.95
CA GLU A 217 37.63 -29.03 22.04
C GLU A 217 38.92 -28.92 21.22
N LEU A 218 38.83 -28.43 19.98
CA LEU A 218 39.99 -28.21 19.11
C LEU A 218 40.97 -27.19 19.71
N ALA A 219 40.47 -26.11 20.32
CA ALA A 219 41.30 -25.13 20.97
C ALA A 219 42.08 -25.73 22.15
N GLN A 220 41.42 -26.55 22.98
CA GLN A 220 42.08 -27.24 24.09
C GLN A 220 43.17 -28.21 23.60
N GLN A 221 42.91 -28.96 22.53
CA GLN A 221 43.92 -29.84 21.93
C GLN A 221 45.11 -29.05 21.38
N GLN A 222 44.87 -27.89 20.76
CA GLN A 222 45.93 -27.03 20.26
C GLN A 222 46.83 -26.49 21.39
N ASP A 223 46.24 -26.11 22.52
CA ASP A 223 47.00 -25.66 23.70
C ASP A 223 47.85 -26.81 24.28
N GLN A 224 47.30 -28.03 24.34
CA GLN A 224 48.05 -29.21 24.78
C GLN A 224 49.22 -29.50 23.84
N HIS A 225 48.97 -29.57 22.52
CA HIS A 225 50.03 -29.80 21.54
C HIS A 225 51.13 -28.73 21.60
N SER A 226 50.76 -27.47 21.84
CA SER A 226 51.71 -26.37 22.05
C SER A 226 52.60 -26.60 23.26
N SER A 227 52.05 -27.09 24.36
CA SER A 227 52.80 -27.47 25.57
C SER A 227 53.73 -28.66 25.32
N ASP A 228 53.23 -29.68 24.62
CA ASP A 228 54.00 -30.88 24.28
C ASP A 228 55.21 -30.53 23.39
N ILE A 229 55.01 -29.66 22.39
CA ILE A 229 56.09 -29.15 21.54
C ILE A 229 57.15 -28.41 22.35
N LYS A 230 56.75 -27.53 23.29
CA LYS A 230 57.70 -26.82 24.16
C LYS A 230 58.51 -27.79 25.01
N THR A 231 57.85 -28.80 25.55
CA THR A 231 58.50 -29.85 26.36
C THR A 231 59.48 -30.65 25.52
N LEU A 232 59.06 -31.08 24.32
CA LEU A 232 59.93 -31.80 23.39
C LEU A 232 61.16 -30.97 23.02
N ASN A 233 60.98 -29.67 22.71
CA ASN A 233 62.09 -28.80 22.37
C ASN A 233 63.09 -28.67 23.53
N LYS A 234 62.59 -28.47 24.77
CA LYS A 234 63.44 -28.43 25.96
C LYS A 234 64.24 -29.73 26.14
N ASN A 235 63.58 -30.89 26.01
CA ASN A 235 64.25 -32.19 26.15
C ASN A 235 65.33 -32.41 25.08
N VAL A 236 65.08 -31.96 23.85
CA VAL A 236 66.06 -32.01 22.75
C VAL A 236 67.25 -31.09 23.04
N GLU A 237 67.00 -29.86 23.48
CA GLU A 237 68.06 -28.91 23.86
C GLU A 237 68.92 -29.44 25.01
N GLU A 238 68.31 -29.98 26.07
CA GLU A 238 69.01 -30.59 27.20
C GLU A 238 69.86 -31.80 26.77
N GLY A 239 69.29 -32.71 25.96
CA GLY A 239 70.01 -33.88 25.46
C GLY A 239 71.18 -33.52 24.54
N LEU A 240 71.04 -32.50 23.69
CA LEU A 240 72.13 -32.00 22.85
C LEU A 240 73.23 -31.32 23.68
N LEU A 241 72.87 -30.60 24.73
CA LEU A 241 73.83 -29.95 25.63
C LEU A 241 74.64 -30.98 26.43
N GLU A 242 73.98 -32.00 26.98
CA GLU A 242 74.62 -33.11 27.70
C GLU A 242 75.58 -33.87 26.77
N LEU A 243 75.13 -34.23 25.57
CA LEU A 243 75.98 -34.88 24.57
C LEU A 243 77.19 -34.02 24.20
N SER A 244 76.99 -32.71 24.00
CA SER A 244 78.08 -31.78 23.72
C SER A 244 79.09 -31.72 24.87
N GLY A 245 78.64 -31.71 26.12
CA GLY A 245 79.49 -31.77 27.30
C GLY A 245 80.36 -33.02 27.32
N HIS A 246 79.73 -34.20 27.17
CA HIS A 246 80.45 -35.48 27.13
C HIS A 246 81.47 -35.57 26.00
N LEU A 247 81.14 -35.05 24.82
CA LEU A 247 82.08 -35.02 23.68
C LEU A 247 83.27 -34.09 23.93
N ILE A 248 83.08 -32.98 24.66
CA ILE A 248 84.18 -32.08 25.07
C ILE A 248 85.09 -32.78 26.07
N ASP A 249 84.53 -33.44 27.08
CA ASP A 249 85.29 -34.18 28.10
C ASP A 249 86.09 -35.31 27.46
N GLN A 250 85.45 -36.11 26.60
CA GLN A 250 86.12 -37.20 25.88
C GLN A 250 87.25 -36.68 24.98
N LYS A 251 87.07 -35.53 24.32
CA LYS A 251 88.11 -34.89 23.53
C LYS A 251 89.29 -34.44 24.39
N ALA A 252 89.03 -33.92 25.59
CA ALA A 252 90.08 -33.52 26.53
C ALA A 252 90.90 -34.72 27.02
N ASP A 253 90.23 -35.82 27.38
CA ASP A 253 90.88 -37.07 27.78
C ASP A 253 91.76 -37.65 26.65
N LEU A 254 91.22 -37.76 25.43
CA LEU A 254 92.00 -38.21 24.28
C LEU A 254 93.21 -37.31 23.99
N THR A 255 93.07 -35.99 24.16
CA THR A 255 94.20 -35.05 23.99
C THR A 255 95.30 -35.29 25.02
N LYS A 256 94.93 -35.62 26.27
CA LYS A 256 95.88 -35.95 27.34
C LYS A 256 96.57 -37.28 27.05
N ASP A 257 95.82 -38.29 26.63
CA ASP A 257 96.37 -39.61 26.29
C ASP A 257 97.35 -39.52 25.11
N ILE A 258 97.02 -38.76 24.07
CA ILE A 258 97.92 -38.52 22.93
C ILE A 258 99.24 -37.88 23.39
N LYS A 259 99.18 -36.82 24.22
CA LYS A 259 100.39 -36.18 24.74
C LYS A 259 101.25 -37.11 25.58
N ALA A 260 100.63 -37.97 26.38
CA ALA A 260 101.35 -38.96 27.17
C ALA A 260 102.04 -39.99 26.27
N LEU A 261 101.36 -40.47 25.22
CA LEU A 261 101.95 -41.35 24.21
C LEU A 261 103.11 -40.68 23.47
N GLU A 262 102.96 -39.42 23.06
CA GLU A 262 104.02 -38.63 22.42
C GLU A 262 105.27 -38.54 23.32
N SER A 263 105.09 -38.20 24.60
CA SER A 263 106.19 -38.12 25.58
C SER A 263 106.89 -39.46 25.78
N ASN A 264 106.14 -40.56 25.93
CA ASN A 264 106.70 -41.89 26.13
C ASN A 264 107.50 -42.35 24.89
N VAL A 265 107.00 -42.04 23.70
CA VAL A 265 107.71 -42.33 22.44
C VAL A 265 108.99 -41.49 22.33
N GLU A 266 108.93 -40.21 22.67
CA GLU A 266 110.11 -39.33 22.67
C GLU A 266 111.17 -39.81 23.67
N GLU A 267 110.79 -40.14 24.90
CA GLU A 267 111.70 -40.69 25.92
C GLU A 267 112.33 -42.00 25.46
N GLY A 268 111.53 -42.93 24.93
CA GLY A 268 112.04 -44.21 24.41
C GLY A 268 112.99 -44.04 23.21
N LEU A 269 112.73 -43.07 22.33
CA LEU A 269 113.63 -42.74 21.21
C LEU A 269 114.93 -42.09 21.69
N LEU A 270 114.88 -41.22 22.70
CA LEU A 270 116.06 -40.61 23.32
C LEU A 270 116.92 -41.66 24.03
N GLU A 271 116.30 -42.55 24.80
CA GLU A 271 116.99 -43.65 25.48
C GLU A 271 117.68 -44.59 24.47
N LEU A 272 116.96 -44.99 23.42
CA LEU A 272 117.53 -45.81 22.34
C LEU A 272 118.69 -45.08 21.64
N SER A 273 118.53 -43.79 21.36
CA SER A 273 119.60 -42.99 20.77
C SER A 273 120.83 -42.93 21.68
N GLY A 274 120.64 -42.80 23.00
CA GLY A 274 121.72 -42.83 23.98
C GLY A 274 122.49 -44.15 23.95
N HIS A 275 121.78 -45.27 24.06
CA HIS A 275 122.38 -46.61 23.99
C HIS A 275 123.13 -46.86 22.67
N LEU A 276 122.58 -46.40 21.53
CA LEU A 276 123.25 -46.52 20.23
C LEU A 276 124.51 -45.67 20.14
N ILE A 277 124.54 -44.49 20.77
CA ILE A 277 125.74 -43.64 20.86
C ILE A 277 126.81 -44.32 21.72
N ASP A 278 126.44 -44.86 22.88
CA ASP A 278 127.37 -45.57 23.77
C ASP A 278 127.94 -46.81 23.08
N GLN A 279 127.08 -47.62 22.44
CA GLN A 279 127.49 -48.79 21.65
C GLN A 279 128.45 -48.39 20.51
N LYS A 280 128.19 -47.26 19.83
CA LYS A 280 129.09 -46.73 18.80
C LYS A 280 130.43 -46.29 19.38
N ALA A 281 130.45 -45.70 20.57
CA ALA A 281 131.67 -45.28 21.24
C ALA A 281 132.53 -46.49 21.66
N ASP A 282 131.91 -47.52 22.24
CA ASP A 282 132.57 -48.78 22.61
C ASP A 282 133.19 -49.46 21.38
N LEU A 283 132.43 -49.61 20.29
CA LEU A 283 132.95 -50.18 19.04
C LEU A 283 134.12 -49.37 18.46
N THR A 284 134.09 -48.04 18.57
CA THR A 284 135.19 -47.18 18.10
C THR A 284 136.46 -47.42 18.93
N LYS A 285 136.31 -47.62 20.24
CA LYS A 285 137.42 -47.95 21.14
C LYS A 285 138.01 -49.32 20.82
N ASP A 286 137.15 -50.31 20.61
CA ASP A 286 137.56 -51.68 20.23
C ASP A 286 138.30 -51.68 18.88
N ILE A 287 137.81 -50.95 17.88
CA ILE A 287 138.48 -50.80 16.58
C ILE A 287 139.89 -50.19 16.75
N LYS A 288 140.03 -49.09 17.51
CA LYS A 288 141.35 -48.49 17.76
C LYS A 288 142.31 -49.44 18.47
N ALA A 289 141.82 -50.24 19.42
CA ALA A 289 142.63 -51.23 20.10
C ALA A 289 143.09 -52.33 19.14
N LEU A 290 142.22 -52.79 18.23
CA LEU A 290 142.59 -53.74 17.18
C LEU A 290 143.60 -53.15 16.19
N GLU A 291 143.43 -51.91 15.75
CA GLU A 291 144.38 -51.20 14.88
C GLU A 291 145.77 -51.10 15.52
N SER A 292 145.85 -50.70 16.80
CA SER A 292 147.11 -50.66 17.56
C SER A 292 147.80 -52.02 17.65
N ASN A 293 147.05 -53.12 17.83
CA ASN A 293 147.61 -54.47 17.89
C ASN A 293 148.12 -54.98 16.53
N VAL A 294 147.62 -54.42 15.42
CA VAL A 294 148.09 -54.74 14.05
C VAL A 294 149.36 -53.96 13.69
N GLU A 295 149.57 -52.76 14.24
CA GLU A 295 150.78 -51.97 14.03
C GLU A 295 151.99 -52.42 14.88
N GLU A 296 151.77 -53.15 15.97
CA GLU A 296 152.83 -53.67 16.87
C GLU A 296 153.31 -55.11 16.55
N GLY A 297 152.72 -55.78 15.55
CA GLY A 297 153.11 -57.12 15.09
C GLY A 297 153.85 -57.13 13.76
#